data_AF-A0A7V2XK80-F1
#
_entry.id   AF-A0A7V2XK80-F1
#
_cell.length_a   1.000
_cell.length_b   1.000
_cell.length_c   1.000
_cell.angle_alpha   90.00
_cell.angle_beta   90.00
_cell.angle_gamma   90.00
#
_symmetry.space_group_name_H-M   'P 1'
#
loop_
_entity.id
_entity.type
_entity.pdbx_description
1 polymer ?
#
loop_
_entity_poly.entity_id
_entity_poly.type
_entity_poly.pdbx_seq_one_letter_code
_entity_poly.pdbx_strand_id
1 'polypeptide(L)' 'MKALSIYAGPVALRHLRQEGLKPADVGIVPGAAGGPKGLVLGPLDRFLFGDWLPRGGHTVHLVGASIGAWRMA' A
#
# COMPACT_ATOMS: atom_id res chain seq x y z
N MET A 1 17.06 -5.00 -12.72
CA MET A 1 16.19 -3.91 -12.23
C MET A 1 15.36 -4.47 -11.07
N LYS A 2 15.27 -3.82 -9.91
CA LYS A 2 14.36 -4.27 -8.84
C LYS A 2 12.95 -3.74 -9.15
N ALA A 3 11.94 -4.59 -9.07
CA ALA A 3 10.55 -4.23 -9.38
C ALA A 3 9.88 -3.35 -8.30
N LEU A 4 10.49 -3.27 -7.11
CA LEU A 4 10.01 -2.49 -5.97
C LEU A 4 11.15 -1.66 -5.36
N SER A 5 10.90 -0.37 -5.20
CA SER A 5 11.76 0.57 -4.46
C SER A 5 10.95 1.17 -3.32
N ILE A 6 11.47 1.08 -2.10
CA ILE A 6 10.85 1.66 -0.90
C ILE A 6 11.64 2.90 -0.50
N TYR A 7 10.96 4.03 -0.44
CA TYR A 7 11.53 5.30 0.02
C TYR A 7 10.99 5.60 1.41
N ALA A 8 11.90 5.83 2.35
CA ALA A 8 11.56 6.08 3.75
C ALA A 8 12.52 7.12 4.34
N GLY A 9 12.00 7.99 5.20
CA GLY A 9 12.83 8.87 6.01
C GLY A 9 13.69 8.09 7.02
N PRO A 10 14.69 8.73 7.67
CA PRO A 10 15.67 8.03 8.51
C PRO A 10 15.06 7.16 9.62
N VAL A 11 14.00 7.65 10.27
CA VAL A 11 13.31 6.93 11.35
C VAL A 11 12.58 5.69 10.82
N ALA A 12 11.77 5.87 9.78
CA ALA A 12 11.05 4.77 9.14
C ALA A 12 11.99 3.73 8.52
N LEU A 13 13.10 4.17 7.90
CA LEU A 13 14.07 3.27 7.31
C LEU A 13 14.76 2.39 8.38
N ARG A 14 15.05 2.94 9.56
CA ARG A 14 15.60 2.16 10.69
C ARG A 14 14.60 1.11 11.15
N HIS A 15 13.34 1.48 11.35
CA HIS A 15 12.26 0.55 11.70
C HIS A 15 12.14 -0.58 10.67
N LEU A 16 12.02 -0.25 9.39
CA LEU A 16 11.90 -1.23 8.30
C LEU A 16 13.09 -2.18 8.20
N ARG A 17 14.31 -1.72 8.54
CA ARG A 17 15.50 -2.58 8.56
C ARG A 17 15.52 -3.56 9.74
N GLN A 18 14.92 -3.18 10.86
CA GLN A 18 14.89 -4.00 12.08
C GLN A 18 13.72 -4.99 12.05
N GLU A 19 12.55 -4.53 11.65
CA GLU A 19 11.28 -5.25 11.84
C GLU A 19 10.60 -5.66 10.52
N GLY A 20 11.11 -5.19 9.38
CA GLY A 20 10.41 -5.26 8.11
C GLY A 20 9.22 -4.29 8.04
N LEU A 21 8.49 -4.29 6.93
CA LEU A 21 7.19 -3.63 6.84
C LEU A 21 6.11 -4.60 7.32
N LYS A 22 5.40 -4.25 8.39
CA LYS A 22 4.27 -5.04 8.91
C LYS A 22 2.95 -4.39 8.50
N PRO A 23 1.86 -5.16 8.38
CA PRO A 23 0.53 -4.60 8.15
C PRO A 23 0.16 -3.52 9.18
N ALA A 24 0.51 -3.75 10.45
CA ALA A 24 0.30 -2.81 11.56
C ALA A 24 0.98 -1.44 11.40
N ASP A 25 1.96 -1.32 10.49
CA ASP A 25 2.66 -0.07 10.22
C ASP A 25 1.90 0.84 9.22
N VAL A 26 0.79 0.36 8.62
CA VAL A 26 0.09 1.02 7.51
C VAL A 26 -1.27 1.57 7.94
N GLY A 27 -1.33 2.86 8.29
CA GLY A 27 -2.62 3.50 8.63
C GLY A 27 -3.42 4.03 7.43
N ILE A 28 -2.75 4.31 6.29
CA ILE A 28 -3.37 4.96 5.13
C ILE A 28 -2.77 4.41 3.83
N VAL A 29 -3.61 4.16 2.83
CA VAL A 29 -3.19 3.83 1.46
C VAL A 29 -3.73 4.87 0.48
N PRO A 30 -2.86 5.74 -0.08
CA PRO A 30 -3.25 6.67 -1.12
C PRO A 30 -3.29 6.00 -2.51
N GLY A 31 -4.45 6.01 -3.15
CA GLY A 31 -4.67 5.56 -4.52
C GLY A 31 -4.30 6.64 -5.53
N ALA A 32 -3.18 6.46 -6.23
CA ALA A 32 -2.77 7.35 -7.29
C ALA A 32 -3.77 7.34 -8.47
N ALA A 33 -4.27 8.51 -8.85
CA ALA A 33 -5.04 8.68 -10.09
C ALA A 33 -4.14 8.54 -11.34
N GLY A 34 -4.75 8.37 -12.51
CA GLY A 34 -4.06 8.32 -13.81
C GLY A 34 -4.61 7.24 -14.73
N GLY A 35 -3.83 6.84 -15.74
CA GLY A 35 -4.20 5.79 -16.70
C GLY A 35 -4.52 4.42 -16.07
N PRO A 36 -4.56 3.32 -16.83
CA PRO A 36 -5.11 2.03 -16.41
C PRO A 36 -4.22 1.24 -15.42
N LYS A 37 -3.66 1.92 -14.40
CA LYS A 37 -2.80 1.37 -13.34
C LYS A 37 -3.48 0.19 -12.63
N GLY A 38 -4.79 0.30 -12.39
CA GLY A 38 -5.57 -0.77 -11.76
C GLY A 38 -5.53 -2.11 -12.52
N LEU A 39 -5.40 -2.09 -13.85
CA LEU A 39 -5.31 -3.33 -14.63
C LEU A 39 -4.01 -4.08 -14.35
N VAL A 40 -2.89 -3.36 -14.22
CA VAL A 40 -1.58 -3.96 -13.95
C VAL A 40 -1.40 -4.29 -12.47
N LEU A 41 -2.02 -3.51 -11.58
CA LEU A 41 -1.91 -3.66 -10.13
C LEU A 41 -2.88 -4.68 -9.53
N GLY A 42 -3.83 -5.23 -10.31
CA GLY A 42 -4.84 -6.17 -9.80
C GLY A 42 -4.31 -7.31 -8.94
N PRO A 43 -3.25 -8.05 -9.34
CA PRO A 43 -2.67 -9.09 -8.49
C PRO A 43 -2.07 -8.55 -7.18
N LEU A 44 -1.44 -7.37 -7.23
CA LEU A 44 -0.90 -6.71 -6.03
C LEU A 44 -2.03 -6.27 -5.11
N ASP A 45 -3.11 -5.72 -5.66
CA ASP A 45 -4.28 -5.26 -4.91
C ASP A 45 -4.96 -6.44 -4.21
N ARG A 46 -5.12 -7.58 -4.88
CA ARG A 46 -5.65 -8.80 -4.26
C ARG A 46 -4.79 -9.24 -3.07
N PHE A 47 -3.47 -9.23 -3.21
CA PHE A 47 -2.58 -9.58 -2.11
C PHE A 47 -2.64 -8.56 -0.97
N LEU A 48 -2.53 -7.26 -1.27
CA LEU A 48 -2.48 -6.20 -0.26
C LEU A 48 -3.79 -6.12 0.52
N PHE A 49 -4.92 -6.01 -0.18
CA PHE A 49 -6.21 -5.77 0.45
C PHE A 49 -6.93 -7.06 0.87
N GLY A 50 -6.68 -8.17 0.16
CA GLY A 50 -7.30 -9.47 0.47
C GLY A 50 -6.57 -10.27 1.53
N ASP A 51 -5.24 -10.26 1.52
CA ASP A 51 -4.44 -11.19 2.34
C ASP A 51 -3.55 -10.51 3.38
N TRP A 52 -2.88 -9.41 3.03
CA TRP A 52 -1.79 -8.86 3.84
C TRP A 52 -2.25 -7.80 4.84
N LEU A 53 -2.93 -6.73 4.40
CA LEU A 53 -3.43 -5.66 5.28
C LEU A 53 -4.41 -6.16 6.36
N PRO A 54 -5.35 -7.08 6.09
CA PRO A 54 -6.28 -7.57 7.12
C PRO A 54 -5.60 -8.21 8.34
N ARG A 55 -4.36 -8.71 8.20
CA ARG A 55 -3.58 -9.29 9.31
C ARG A 55 -3.15 -8.25 10.36
N GLY A 56 -3.26 -6.96 10.04
CA GLY A 56 -2.94 -5.88 10.96
C GLY A 56 -3.97 -5.64 12.05
N GLY A 57 -5.20 -6.14 11.91
CA GLY A 57 -6.25 -6.02 12.93
C GLY A 57 -6.68 -4.60 13.30
N HIS A 58 -6.40 -3.61 12.44
CA HIS A 58 -6.73 -2.20 12.66
C HIS A 58 -7.33 -1.58 11.39
N THR A 59 -7.99 -0.44 11.56
CA THR A 59 -8.56 0.32 10.44
C THR A 59 -7.47 0.94 9.58
N VAL A 60 -7.56 0.73 8.27
CA VAL A 60 -6.71 1.37 7.26
C VAL A 60 -7.57 2.29 6.43
N HIS A 61 -7.19 3.57 6.32
CA HIS A 61 -7.92 4.53 5.51
C HIS A 61 -7.48 4.47 4.06
N LEU A 62 -8.41 4.21 3.15
CA LEU A 62 -8.15 4.25 1.71
C LEU A 62 -8.55 5.63 1.17
N VAL A 63 -7.62 6.32 0.52
CA VAL A 63 -7.82 7.70 0.04
C VAL A 63 -7.52 7.75 -1.44
N GLY A 64 -8.42 8.27 -2.25
CA GLY A 64 -8.19 8.40 -3.69
C GLY A 64 -8.98 9.57 -4.29
N ALA A 65 -8.58 9.96 -5.51
CA ALA A 65 -9.29 10.95 -6.30
C ALA A 65 -9.59 10.39 -7.70
N SER A 66 -10.76 10.73 -8.26
CA SER A 66 -11.21 10.24 -9.57
C SER A 66 -11.09 8.70 -9.67
N ILE A 67 -10.45 8.16 -10.71
CA ILE A 67 -10.21 6.72 -10.87
C ILE A 67 -9.41 6.11 -9.71
N GLY A 68 -8.57 6.90 -9.03
CA GLY A 68 -7.89 6.48 -7.81
C GLY A 68 -8.86 6.21 -6.66
N ALA A 69 -9.96 6.98 -6.56
CA ALA A 69 -11.02 6.73 -5.58
C ALA A 69 -11.77 5.43 -5.89
N TRP A 70 -12.06 5.16 -7.17
CA TRP A 70 -12.71 3.91 -7.59
C TRP A 70 -11.87 2.67 -7.27
N ARG A 71 -10.54 2.73 -7.42
CA ARG A 71 -9.65 1.62 -7.03
C ARG A 71 -9.61 1.40 -5.51
N MET A 72 -9.87 2.45 -4.73
CA MET A 72 -9.84 2.45 -3.26
C MET A 72 -11.24 2.25 -2.63
N ALA A 73 -12.28 2.06 -3.44
CA ALA A 73 -13.66 1.89 -3.02
C ALA A 73 -14.01 0.42 -2.70
#